data_AF-A0A8S4QVV4-F1
#
_entry.id   AF-A0A8S4QVV4-F1
#
_cell.length_a   1.000
_cell.length_b   1.000
_cell.length_c   1.000
_cell.angle_alpha   90.00
_cell.angle_beta   90.00
_cell.angle_gamma   90.00
#
_symmetry.space_group_name_H-M   'P 1'
#
loop_
_entity.id
_entity.type
_entity.pdbx_description
1 polymer ?
#
loop_
_entity_poly.entity_id
_entity_poly.type
_entity_poly.pdbx_seq_one_letter_code
_entity_poly.pdbx_strand_id
1 'polypeptide(L)' 'MTEQSQIRAFYAKKNFFITGGTGFVGLCLIEKILRSIPDVGNLYLLMRPKKGKEISERLEEFPSNPVSEYFSKILHYL' A
#
# COMPACT_ATOMS: atom_id res chain seq x y z
N MET A 1 -8.36 -2.32 28.28
CA MET A 1 -7.41 -1.47 27.52
C MET A 1 -6.52 -2.39 26.73
N THR A 2 -6.63 -2.44 25.41
CA THR A 2 -5.69 -3.23 24.60
C THR A 2 -4.34 -2.56 24.63
N GLU A 3 -3.30 -3.29 25.02
CA GLU A 3 -1.93 -2.79 24.94
C GLU A 3 -1.62 -2.32 23.51
N GLN A 4 -1.07 -1.12 23.42
CA GLN A 4 -0.59 -0.56 22.15
C GLN A 4 0.63 -1.38 21.71
N SER A 5 0.54 -2.05 20.56
CA SER A 5 1.68 -2.77 19.99
C SER A 5 2.88 -1.83 19.83
N GLN A 6 4.05 -2.22 20.36
CA GLN A 6 5.30 -1.47 20.21
C GLN A 6 5.65 -1.21 18.74
N ILE A 7 5.37 -2.16 17.86
CA ILE A 7 5.56 -2.02 16.40
C ILE A 7 4.63 -0.95 15.84
N ARG A 8 3.35 -0.95 16.23
CA ARG A 8 2.39 0.08 15.79
C ARG A 8 2.81 1.47 16.27
N ALA A 9 3.18 1.59 17.54
CA ALA A 9 3.66 2.85 18.11
C ALA A 9 4.92 3.36 17.40
N PHE A 10 5.84 2.47 17.03
CA PHE A 10 7.04 2.83 16.30
C PHE A 10 6.74 3.37 14.89
N TYR A 11 5.81 2.73 14.16
CA TYR A 11 5.50 3.10 12.76
C TYR A 11 4.37 4.13 12.60
N ALA A 12 3.70 4.50 13.69
CA ALA A 12 2.70 5.57 13.70
C ALA A 12 3.23 6.84 13.01
N LYS A 13 2.43 7.41 12.10
CA LYS A 13 2.72 8.63 11.32
C LYS A 13 3.99 8.60 10.46
N LYS A 14 4.71 7.47 10.38
CA LYS A 14 5.87 7.35 9.49
C LYS A 14 5.43 7.17 8.05
N ASN A 15 6.24 7.70 7.15
CA ASN A 15 6.08 7.50 5.72
C ASN A 15 6.83 6.24 5.27
N PHE A 16 6.28 5.54 4.28
CA PHE A 16 6.86 4.33 3.71
C PHE A 16 7.17 4.54 2.23
N PHE A 17 8.36 4.16 1.79
CA PHE A 17 8.71 4.06 0.37
C PHE A 17 8.85 2.58 0.01
N ILE A 18 8.00 2.11 -0.91
CA ILE A 18 7.88 0.69 -1.26
C ILE A 18 8.30 0.50 -2.71
N THR A 19 9.26 -0.40 -2.91
CA THR A 19 9.64 -0.93 -4.22
C THR A 19 9.01 -2.29 -4.43
N GLY A 20 8.63 -2.62 -5.68
CA GLY A 20 8.02 -3.93 -5.96
C GLY A 20 6.59 -4.08 -5.42
N GLY A 21 5.93 -2.98 -5.04
CA GLY A 21 4.57 -3.02 -4.48
C GLY A 21 3.49 -3.54 -5.43
N THR A 22 3.75 -3.57 -6.74
CA THR A 22 2.84 -4.19 -7.74
C THR A 22 2.94 -5.72 -7.80
N GLY A 23 3.94 -6.33 -7.14
CA GLY A 23 4.04 -7.78 -7.02
C GLY A 23 3.17 -8.30 -5.88
N PHE A 24 2.88 -9.61 -5.87
CA PHE A 24 2.00 -10.23 -4.87
C PHE A 24 2.40 -9.90 -3.42
N VAL A 25 3.67 -10.12 -3.06
CA VAL A 25 4.18 -9.84 -1.70
C VAL A 25 4.13 -8.35 -1.36
N GLY A 26 4.48 -7.50 -2.31
CA GLY A 26 4.46 -6.05 -2.11
C GLY A 26 3.04 -5.53 -1.86
N LEU A 27 2.06 -6.09 -2.56
CA LEU A 27 0.66 -5.78 -2.36
C LEU A 27 0.16 -6.24 -0.97
N CYS A 28 0.50 -7.47 -0.56
CA CYS A 28 0.21 -7.97 0.78
C CYS A 28 0.86 -7.10 1.88
N LEU A 29 2.07 -6.60 1.65
CA LEU A 29 2.74 -5.71 2.59
C LEU A 29 1.98 -4.38 2.73
N ILE A 30 1.56 -3.79 1.62
CA ILE A 30 0.77 -2.55 1.62
C ILE A 30 -0.56 -2.75 2.38
N GLU A 31 -1.29 -3.82 2.09
CA GLU A 31 -2.50 -4.21 2.83
C GLU A 31 -2.21 -4.31 4.33
N LYS A 32 -1.15 -5.02 4.69
CA LYS A 32 -0.78 -5.27 6.08
C LYS A 32 -0.46 -3.99 6.83
N ILE A 33 0.27 -3.07 6.20
CA ILE A 33 0.60 -1.75 6.76
C ILE A 33 -0.69 -0.98 7.03
N LEU A 34 -1.55 -0.83 6.02
CA LEU A 34 -2.78 -0.06 6.12
C LEU A 34 -3.77 -0.63 7.15
N ARG A 35 -3.88 -1.96 7.25
CA ARG A 35 -4.75 -2.62 8.23
C ARG A 35 -4.16 -2.59 9.64
N SER A 36 -2.83 -2.69 9.78
CA SER A 36 -2.19 -2.82 11.09
C SER A 36 -1.79 -1.49 11.71
N ILE A 37 -1.62 -0.44 10.90
CA ILE A 37 -1.15 0.88 11.33
C ILE A 37 -2.15 1.92 10.81
N PRO A 38 -3.31 2.08 11.47
CA PRO A 38 -4.39 2.95 10.98
C PRO A 38 -3.99 4.44 10.92
N ASP A 39 -2.94 4.82 11.62
CA ASP A 39 -2.38 6.17 11.67
C ASP A 39 -1.04 6.28 10.91
N VAL A 40 -0.81 5.43 9.90
CA VAL A 40 0.34 5.52 9.00
C VAL A 40 0.40 6.88 8.30
N GLY A 41 1.62 7.34 7.99
CA GLY A 41 1.82 8.50 7.11
C GLY A 41 1.60 8.15 5.63
N ASN A 42 2.34 8.82 4.74
CA ASN A 42 2.23 8.60 3.30
C ASN A 42 2.90 7.28 2.87
N LEU A 43 2.25 6.53 1.98
CA LEU A 43 2.87 5.44 1.24
C LEU A 43 3.25 5.93 -0.16
N TYR A 44 4.54 5.82 -0.48
CA TYR A 44 5.10 6.12 -1.79
C TYR A 44 5.43 4.81 -2.50
N LEU A 45 4.89 4.60 -3.69
CA LEU A 45 5.10 3.38 -4.47
C LEU A 45 5.97 3.68 -5.70
N LEU A 46 7.12 3.00 -5.81
CA LEU A 46 7.89 3.00 -7.05
C LEU A 46 7.26 2.02 -8.04
N MET A 47 6.63 2.58 -9.08
CA MET A 47 6.12 1.82 -10.21
C MET A 47 7.02 2.03 -11.42
N ARG A 48 7.20 0.98 -12.23
CA ARG A 48 7.93 1.06 -13.51
C ARG A 48 6.95 0.76 -14.65
N PRO A 49 7.11 1.35 -15.84
CA PRO A 49 6.36 0.92 -17.01
C PRO A 49 6.64 -0.56 -17.33
N LYS A 50 5.72 -1.20 -18.04
CA LYS A 50 5.90 -2.56 -18.60
C LYS A 50 5.88 -2.42 -20.13
N LYS A 51 6.54 -3.33 -20.86
CA LYS A 51 6.50 -3.30 -22.33
C LYS A 51 5.04 -3.32 -22.81
N GLY A 52 4.64 -2.28 -23.54
CA GLY A 52 3.28 -2.11 -24.05
C GLY A 52 2.24 -1.70 -23.01
N LYS A 53 2.64 -1.18 -21.84
CA LYS A 53 1.75 -0.57 -20.86
C LYS A 53 2.39 0.66 -20.21
N GLU A 54 1.71 1.78 -20.34
CA GLU A 54 2.07 3.03 -19.67
C GLU A 54 1.85 2.94 -18.16
N ILE A 55 2.50 3.84 -17.42
CA ILE A 55 2.46 3.81 -15.96
C ILE A 55 1.05 4.11 -15.41
N SER A 56 0.26 4.93 -16.11
CA SER A 56 -1.14 5.25 -15.78
C SER A 56 -2.03 4.02 -15.87
N GLU A 57 -1.92 3.25 -16.96
CA GLU A 57 -2.68 2.00 -17.14
C GLU A 57 -2.32 0.99 -16.04
N ARG A 58 -1.04 0.91 -15.66
CA ARG A 58 -0.62 0.05 -14.54
C ARG A 58 -1.17 0.51 -13.19
N LEU A 59 -1.37 1.81 -13.00
CA LEU A 59 -1.96 2.37 -11.79
C LEU A 59 -3.46 2.08 -11.71
N GLU A 60 -4.17 2.18 -12.84
CA GLU A 60 -5.59 1.83 -12.93
C GLU A 60 -5.85 0.34 -12.69
N GLU A 61 -4.95 -0.53 -13.16
CA GLU A 61 -5.03 -1.98 -12.94
C GLU A 61 -4.60 -2.42 -11.53
N PHE A 62 -3.78 -1.62 -10.85
CA PHE A 62 -3.23 -1.94 -9.53
C PHE A 62 -4.28 -2.40 -8.47
N PRO A 63 -5.45 -1.74 -8.34
CA PRO A 63 -6.50 -2.17 -7.42
C PRO A 63 -7.29 -3.41 -7.85
N SER A 64 -7.02 -4.04 -9.01
CA SER A 64 -7.83 -5.17 -9.52
C SER A 64 -7.45 -6.55 -8.96
N ASN A 65 -6.45 -6.63 -8.07
CA ASN A 65 -5.95 -7.90 -7.53
C ASN A 65 -6.84 -8.46 -6.40
N PRO A 66 -7.04 -9.78 -6.25
CA PRO A 66 -7.86 -10.36 -5.16
C PRO A 66 -7.49 -9.92 -3.73
N VAL A 67 -6.23 -9.53 -3.49
CA VAL A 67 -5.76 -9.03 -2.18
C VAL A 67 -6.14 -7.55 -1.95
N SER A 68 -6.74 -6.90 -2.95
CA SER A 68 -6.98 -5.46 -2.97
C SER A 68 -8.25 -5.01 -2.24
N GLU A 69 -8.98 -5.88 -1.53
CA GLU A 69 -10.27 -5.55 -0.93
C GLU A 69 -10.22 -4.30 0.01
N TYR A 70 -9.05 -3.99 0.58
CA TYR A 70 -8.80 -2.76 1.36
C TYR A 70 -8.29 -1.54 0.54
N PHE A 71 -7.88 -1.74 -0.72
CA PHE A 71 -7.42 -0.67 -1.62
C PHE A 71 -8.56 0.22 -2.10
N SER A 72 -9.81 -0.25 -2.07
CA SER A 72 -11.01 0.54 -2.41
C SER A 72 -11.10 1.85 -1.62
N LYS A 73 -10.50 1.90 -0.42
CA LYS A 73 -10.40 3.12 0.38
C LYS A 73 -9.24 4.03 -0.04
N ILE A 74 -8.13 3.50 -0.55
CA ILE A 74 -6.93 4.28 -0.90
C ILE A 74 -7.17 5.15 -2.12
N LEU A 75 -7.87 4.63 -3.13
CA LEU A 75 -8.18 5.37 -4.37
C LEU A 75 -9.14 6.55 -4.16
N HIS A 76 -9.83 6.63 -3.04
CA HIS A 76 -10.64 7.81 -2.70
C HIS A 76 -9.77 8.97 -2.16
N TYR A 77 -8.49 8.73 -1.88
CA TYR A 77 -7.54 9.72 -1.33
C TYR A 77 -6.41 10.10 -2.31
N LEU A 78 -6.42 9.56 -3.53
CA LEU A 78 -5.56 9.96 -4.64
C LEU A 78 -6.41 10.62 -5.71
#